data_AF-A0A098QSV1-F1
#
_entry.id   AF-A0A098QSV1-F1
#
_cell.length_a   1.000
_cell.length_b   1.000
_cell.length_c   1.000
_cell.angle_alpha   90.00
_cell.angle_beta   90.00
_cell.angle_gamma   90.00
#
_symmetry.space_group_name_H-M   'P 1'
#
loop_
_entity.id
_entity.type
_entity.pdbx_description
1 polymer ?
#
loop_
_entity_poly.entity_id
_entity_poly.type
_entity_poly.pdbx_seq_one_letter_code
_entity_poly.pdbx_strand_id
1 'polypeptide(L)'
;MSRQFIPEDDIKPILLKALEIQEKQLRTSSDSLLSGSLDQVSVQELQGMAKELGIAPGVLEQAMLMYRYGGSKGSSHSLGRRLLGSPPRLDDYLVLPRRLTTEDLEQLSRLLSMAVPQGGSGQISAVGLLWQSNAPVVSGGQGIVSDILKVDVSLAQESTLVRFTQDMGQSAGGVFGGIIGGFGGGVGFGVGFGVGIGALGSALFAAVFPLAALAGSYGLARYIYRRLYLHRSRTITRIKEEIQSRLSSGPPTESNGRPRIGQ
;
A
#
# COMPACT_ATOMS: atom_id res chain seq x y z
N MET A 1 -18.77 13.49 -57.20
CA MET A 1 -18.67 13.97 -55.81
C MET A 1 -19.34 15.34 -55.74
N SER A 2 -20.63 15.35 -55.44
CA SER A 2 -21.45 16.58 -55.43
C SER A 2 -21.35 17.25 -54.06
N ARG A 3 -20.87 18.51 -54.02
CA ARG A 3 -20.88 19.33 -52.81
C ARG A 3 -22.32 19.79 -52.54
N GLN A 4 -22.93 19.34 -51.44
CA GLN A 4 -24.21 19.87 -51.00
C GLN A 4 -24.01 21.31 -50.50
N PHE A 5 -24.67 22.26 -51.15
CA PHE A 5 -24.80 23.65 -50.68
C PHE A 5 -25.94 23.71 -49.67
N ILE A 6 -25.65 24.23 -48.47
CA ILE A 6 -26.66 24.47 -47.44
C ILE A 6 -27.26 25.86 -47.72
N PRO A 7 -28.61 26.00 -47.79
CA PRO A 7 -29.27 27.28 -48.02
C PRO A 7 -28.95 28.30 -46.90
N GLU A 8 -28.81 29.59 -47.23
CA GLU A 8 -28.44 30.63 -46.26
C GLU A 8 -29.43 30.77 -45.09
N ASP A 9 -30.72 30.51 -45.34
CA ASP A 9 -31.77 30.61 -44.32
C ASP A 9 -31.64 29.53 -43.23
N ASP A 10 -30.96 28.41 -43.51
CA ASP A 10 -30.72 27.32 -42.56
C ASP A 10 -29.43 27.51 -41.74
N ILE A 11 -28.56 28.45 -42.11
CA ILE A 11 -27.27 28.66 -41.42
C ILE A 11 -27.48 29.17 -39.98
N LYS A 12 -28.39 30.12 -39.80
CA LYS A 12 -28.69 30.70 -38.48
C LYS A 12 -29.21 29.67 -37.46
N PRO A 13 -30.25 28.86 -37.77
CA PRO A 13 -30.73 27.86 -36.83
C PRO A 13 -29.69 26.76 -36.56
N ILE A 14 -28.86 26.40 -37.54
CA ILE A 14 -27.77 25.42 -37.35
C ILE A 14 -26.69 25.98 -36.43
N LEU A 15 -26.28 27.25 -36.60
CA LEU A 15 -25.31 27.92 -35.71
C LEU A 15 -25.86 28.08 -34.28
N LEU A 16 -27.13 28.45 -34.14
CA LEU A 16 -27.80 28.51 -32.83
C LEU A 16 -27.85 27.13 -32.16
N LYS A 17 -28.14 26.07 -32.92
CA LYS A 17 -28.13 24.69 -32.40
C LYS A 17 -26.73 24.21 -32.02
N ALA A 18 -25.71 24.58 -32.80
CA ALA A 18 -24.32 24.28 -32.50
C ALA A 18 -23.84 24.99 -31.22
N LEU A 19 -24.21 26.27 -31.03
CA LEU A 19 -23.94 27.04 -29.81
C LEU A 19 -24.64 26.45 -28.58
N GLU A 20 -25.91 26.04 -28.73
CA GLU A 20 -26.67 25.36 -27.66
C GLU A 20 -25.98 24.05 -27.24
N ILE A 21 -25.51 23.26 -28.21
CA ILE A 21 -24.75 22.02 -27.94
C ILE A 21 -23.42 22.34 -27.25
N GLN A 22 -22.73 23.41 -27.64
CA GLN A 22 -21.46 23.82 -27.04
C GLN A 22 -21.64 24.32 -25.60
N GLU A 23 -22.70 25.09 -25.31
CA GLU A 23 -23.02 25.53 -23.94
C GLU A 23 -23.40 24.34 -23.06
N LYS A 24 -24.16 23.37 -23.60
CA LYS A 24 -24.55 22.15 -22.89
C LYS A 24 -23.34 21.24 -22.60
N GLN A 25 -22.38 21.18 -23.53
CA GLN A 25 -21.11 20.49 -23.33
C GLN A 25 -20.23 21.22 -22.31
N LEU A 26 -20.13 22.55 -22.36
CA LEU A 26 -19.36 23.34 -21.39
C LEU A 26 -19.92 23.25 -19.96
N ARG A 27 -21.25 23.21 -19.79
CA ARG A 27 -21.87 22.98 -18.47
C ARG A 27 -21.66 21.54 -17.98
N THR A 28 -21.74 20.55 -18.86
CA THR A 28 -21.43 19.14 -18.54
C THR A 28 -19.93 18.95 -18.22
N SER A 29 -19.05 19.70 -18.88
CA SER A 29 -17.62 19.77 -18.59
C SER A 29 -17.33 20.50 -17.27
N SER A 30 -18.07 21.55 -16.94
CA SER A 30 -17.85 22.31 -15.69
C SER A 30 -18.28 21.55 -14.44
N ASP A 31 -19.37 20.76 -14.50
CA ASP A 31 -19.77 19.87 -13.40
C ASP A 31 -18.85 18.64 -13.25
N SER A 32 -18.23 18.18 -14.34
CA SER A 32 -17.25 17.09 -14.31
C SER A 32 -15.81 17.54 -13.95
N LEU A 33 -15.48 18.81 -14.14
CA LEU A 33 -14.21 19.40 -13.70
C LEU A 33 -14.12 19.58 -12.17
N LEU A 34 -15.25 19.81 -11.48
CA LEU A 34 -15.29 19.94 -10.02
C LEU A 34 -15.37 18.61 -9.27
N SER A 35 -15.61 17.50 -9.96
CA SER A 35 -15.85 16.19 -9.33
C SER A 35 -15.07 15.00 -9.92
N GLY A 36 -14.38 15.13 -11.06
CA GLY A 36 -13.69 14.00 -11.71
C GLY A 36 -12.28 14.24 -12.29
N SER A 37 -11.73 15.46 -12.25
CA SER A 37 -10.44 15.78 -12.90
C SER A 37 -9.22 15.68 -11.98
N LEU A 38 -9.13 14.61 -11.18
CA LEU A 38 -7.86 14.20 -10.58
C LEU A 38 -7.39 12.82 -11.08
N ASP A 39 -8.21 12.13 -11.88
CA ASP A 39 -7.95 10.73 -12.21
C ASP A 39 -7.36 10.50 -13.61
N GLN A 40 -7.26 11.53 -14.47
CA GLN A 40 -6.64 11.39 -15.80
C GLN A 40 -5.88 12.66 -16.24
N VAL A 41 -4.93 13.13 -15.42
CA VAL A 41 -3.87 13.99 -15.97
C VAL A 41 -3.01 13.12 -16.87
N SER A 42 -2.94 13.45 -18.16
CA SER A 42 -2.14 12.66 -19.10
C SER A 42 -0.65 12.74 -18.72
N VAL A 43 0.11 11.67 -18.96
CA VAL A 43 1.56 11.64 -18.69
C VAL A 43 2.28 12.81 -19.38
N GLN A 44 1.80 13.21 -20.56
CA GLN A 44 2.33 14.33 -21.33
C GLN A 44 2.08 15.67 -20.64
N GLU A 45 0.92 15.83 -20.02
CA GLU A 45 0.54 17.03 -19.29
C GLU A 45 1.33 17.15 -17.98
N LEU A 46 1.53 16.04 -17.25
CA LEU A 46 2.44 15.98 -16.10
C LEU A 46 3.88 16.34 -16.48
N GLN A 47 4.37 15.84 -17.62
CA GLN A 47 5.70 16.20 -18.14
C GLN A 47 5.78 17.69 -18.49
N GLY A 48 4.72 18.26 -19.07
CA GLY A 48 4.60 19.69 -19.32
C GLY A 48 4.73 20.52 -18.05
N MET A 49 3.91 20.21 -17.04
CA MET A 49 3.94 20.88 -15.74
C MET A 49 5.31 20.75 -15.04
N ALA A 50 5.89 19.54 -15.05
CA ALA A 50 7.20 19.31 -14.45
C ALA A 50 8.30 20.12 -15.13
N LYS A 51 8.25 20.25 -16.46
CA LYS A 51 9.20 21.07 -17.23
C LYS A 51 9.07 22.55 -16.89
N GLU A 52 7.85 23.07 -16.75
CA GLU A 52 7.61 24.46 -16.33
C GLU A 52 8.15 24.75 -14.92
N LEU A 53 8.12 23.74 -14.04
CA LEU A 53 8.67 23.82 -12.68
C LEU A 53 10.19 23.54 -12.61
N GLY A 54 10.86 23.30 -13.74
CA GLY A 54 12.29 23.00 -13.78
C GLY A 54 12.66 21.62 -13.22
N ILE A 55 11.69 20.69 -13.13
CA ILE A 55 11.93 19.32 -12.69
C ILE A 55 12.51 18.51 -13.86
N ALA A 56 13.66 17.87 -13.64
CA ALA A 56 14.27 17.02 -14.66
C ALA A 56 13.34 15.83 -15.01
N PRO A 57 13.20 15.48 -16.30
CA PRO A 57 12.27 14.44 -16.75
C PRO A 57 12.53 13.08 -16.10
N GLY A 58 13.79 12.73 -15.84
CA GLY A 58 14.14 11.49 -15.13
C GLY A 58 13.62 11.44 -13.69
N VAL A 59 13.53 12.59 -13.00
CA VAL A 59 12.97 12.65 -11.63
C VAL A 59 11.46 12.46 -11.67
N LEU A 60 10.78 13.01 -12.67
CA LEU A 60 9.34 12.79 -12.86
C LEU A 60 9.05 11.34 -13.23
N GLU A 61 9.81 10.72 -14.12
CA GLU A 61 9.67 9.29 -14.44
C GLU A 61 9.86 8.45 -13.18
N GLN A 62 10.90 8.73 -12.38
CA GLN A 62 11.11 8.04 -11.11
C GLN A 62 9.95 8.25 -10.13
N ALA A 63 9.41 9.48 -10.04
CA ALA A 63 8.26 9.78 -9.19
C ALA A 63 6.96 9.11 -9.69
N MET A 64 6.75 9.03 -11.01
CA MET A 64 5.64 8.32 -11.62
C MET A 64 5.77 6.81 -11.42
N LEU A 65 6.97 6.25 -11.52
CA LEU A 65 7.24 4.86 -11.16
C LEU A 65 6.92 4.66 -9.67
N MET A 66 7.38 5.53 -8.78
CA MET A 66 7.05 5.48 -7.36
C MET A 66 5.55 5.63 -7.08
N TYR A 67 4.81 6.40 -7.88
CA TYR A 67 3.36 6.58 -7.70
C TYR A 67 2.56 5.41 -8.27
N ARG A 68 2.91 4.95 -9.48
CA ARG A 68 2.28 3.84 -10.19
C ARG A 68 2.53 2.51 -9.49
N TYR A 69 3.73 2.32 -8.94
CA TYR A 69 4.14 1.08 -8.29
C TYR A 69 4.07 1.13 -6.77
N GLY A 70 4.29 2.30 -6.16
CA GLY A 70 4.13 2.52 -4.72
C GLY A 70 2.68 2.69 -4.28
N GLY A 71 1.73 2.22 -5.10
CA GLY A 71 0.32 2.01 -4.77
C GLY A 71 -0.25 3.09 -3.86
N SER A 72 -0.63 4.23 -4.44
CA SER A 72 -1.36 5.29 -3.74
C SER A 72 -0.91 5.53 -2.29
N LYS A 73 0.09 6.39 -2.09
CA LYS A 73 0.18 7.15 -0.83
C LYS A 73 -1.08 8.03 -0.60
N GLY A 74 -2.02 8.05 -1.54
CA GLY A 74 -3.27 8.79 -1.52
C GLY A 74 -4.43 8.08 -0.81
N SER A 75 -4.95 8.75 0.22
CA SER A 75 -6.30 8.57 0.76
C SER A 75 -6.62 7.23 1.44
N SER A 76 -5.97 6.98 2.56
CA SER A 76 -6.74 6.48 3.69
C SER A 76 -6.30 7.20 4.95
N HIS A 77 -6.78 8.44 5.05
CA HIS A 77 -7.12 9.03 6.34
C HIS A 77 -8.28 8.23 7.01
N SER A 78 -8.30 6.89 6.87
CA SER A 78 -9.32 6.07 7.51
C SER A 78 -9.23 6.32 8.99
N LEU A 79 -10.41 6.51 9.58
CA LEU A 79 -10.61 6.49 11.03
C LEU A 79 -9.85 5.33 11.68
N GLY A 80 -9.70 4.20 10.97
CA GLY A 80 -8.84 3.07 11.33
C GLY A 80 -7.39 3.45 11.67
N ARG A 81 -6.70 4.29 10.89
CA ARG A 81 -5.31 4.69 11.22
C ARG A 81 -5.25 5.55 12.49
N ARG A 82 -6.24 6.44 12.69
CA ARG A 82 -6.34 7.26 13.91
C ARG A 82 -6.69 6.41 15.14
N LEU A 83 -7.56 5.42 14.99
CA LEU A 83 -8.02 4.53 16.06
C LEU A 83 -7.04 3.40 16.39
N LEU A 84 -6.34 2.85 15.41
CA LEU A 84 -5.34 1.79 15.63
C LEU A 84 -3.98 2.39 16.02
N GLY A 85 -3.72 3.65 15.66
CA GLY A 85 -2.45 4.33 15.89
C GLY A 85 -1.34 3.93 14.91
N SER A 86 -1.62 3.02 13.97
CA SER A 86 -0.72 2.65 12.88
C SER A 86 -1.55 2.16 11.67
N PRO A 87 -1.01 2.21 10.44
CA PRO A 87 -1.71 1.68 9.27
C PRO A 87 -1.93 0.16 9.39
N PRO A 88 -3.12 -0.36 9.03
CA PRO A 88 -3.38 -1.80 9.08
C PRO A 88 -2.64 -2.58 7.99
N ARG A 89 -2.07 -1.89 7.00
CA ARG A 89 -1.28 -2.48 5.92
C ARG A 89 0.07 -1.80 5.89
N LEU A 90 1.11 -2.61 5.86
CA LEU A 90 2.47 -2.16 5.65
C LEU A 90 2.79 -2.39 4.17
N ASP A 91 3.12 -1.31 3.47
CA ASP A 91 3.49 -1.33 2.06
C ASP A 91 4.79 -0.56 1.93
N ASP A 92 5.80 -1.22 1.39
CA ASP A 92 7.13 -0.65 1.26
C ASP A 92 7.79 -1.17 -0.02
N TYR A 93 8.66 -0.39 -0.64
CA TYR A 93 9.24 -0.74 -1.96
C TYR A 93 10.74 -0.47 -2.04
N LEU A 94 11.43 -1.27 -2.83
CA LEU A 94 12.85 -1.14 -3.14
C LEU A 94 12.98 -1.11 -4.67
N VAL A 95 13.65 -0.08 -5.19
CA VAL A 95 13.97 0.04 -6.62
C VAL A 95 15.45 -0.28 -6.80
N LEU A 96 15.74 -1.26 -7.64
CA LEU A 96 17.10 -1.66 -8.00
C LEU A 96 17.41 -1.10 -9.41
N PRO A 97 18.53 -0.39 -9.60
CA PRO A 97 18.90 0.25 -10.87
C PRO A 97 19.48 -0.75 -11.89
N ARG A 98 19.10 -2.03 -11.79
CA ARG A 98 19.47 -3.07 -12.73
C ARG A 98 18.32 -4.04 -12.89
N ARG A 99 18.21 -4.63 -14.07
CA ARG A 99 17.31 -5.76 -14.31
C ARG A 99 17.92 -7.03 -13.71
N LEU A 100 17.17 -7.68 -12.82
CA LEU A 100 17.58 -8.97 -12.25
C LEU A 100 17.45 -10.10 -13.27
N THR A 101 18.42 -11.03 -13.27
CA THR A 101 18.36 -12.27 -14.04
C THR A 101 17.52 -13.33 -13.31
N THR A 102 17.26 -14.46 -13.97
CA THR A 102 16.56 -15.59 -13.34
C THR A 102 17.35 -16.11 -12.13
N GLU A 103 18.67 -16.15 -12.21
CA GLU A 103 19.56 -16.58 -11.12
C GLU A 103 19.50 -15.62 -9.92
N ASP A 104 19.47 -14.31 -10.19
CA ASP A 104 19.26 -13.28 -9.14
C ASP A 104 17.90 -13.49 -8.45
N LEU A 105 16.83 -13.80 -9.20
CA LEU A 105 15.50 -14.05 -8.64
C LEU A 105 15.46 -15.33 -7.77
N GLU A 106 16.16 -16.38 -8.17
CA GLU A 106 16.30 -17.58 -7.34
C GLU A 106 17.09 -17.31 -6.06
N GLN A 107 18.18 -16.55 -6.16
CA GLN A 107 18.97 -16.15 -5.01
C GLN A 107 18.15 -15.27 -4.06
N LEU A 108 17.35 -14.35 -4.61
CA LEU A 108 16.43 -13.51 -3.86
C LEU A 108 15.35 -14.33 -3.15
N SER A 109 14.75 -15.31 -3.82
CA SER A 109 13.78 -16.23 -3.22
C SER A 109 14.38 -17.01 -2.04
N ARG A 110 15.59 -17.57 -2.23
CA ARG A 110 16.33 -18.24 -1.15
C ARG A 110 16.64 -17.30 0.01
N LEU A 111 17.08 -16.07 -0.28
CA LEU A 111 17.36 -15.05 0.72
C LEU A 111 16.10 -14.71 1.53
N LEU A 112 14.97 -14.48 0.86
CA LEU A 112 13.70 -14.18 1.53
C LEU A 112 13.27 -15.34 2.44
N SER A 113 13.39 -16.59 1.99
CA SER A 113 13.07 -17.77 2.79
C SER A 113 14.01 -17.97 3.99
N MET A 114 15.26 -17.49 3.93
CA MET A 114 16.19 -17.51 5.07
C MET A 114 15.98 -16.32 6.03
N ALA A 115 15.68 -15.14 5.49
CA ALA A 115 15.56 -13.90 6.27
C ALA A 115 14.23 -13.81 7.03
N VAL A 116 13.18 -14.47 6.54
CA VAL A 116 11.87 -14.52 7.19
C VAL A 116 11.78 -15.79 8.06
N PRO A 117 11.64 -15.68 9.40
CA PRO A 117 11.68 -16.83 10.31
C PRO A 117 10.63 -17.91 10.05
N GLN A 118 9.50 -17.54 9.45
CA GLN A 118 8.39 -18.46 9.13
C GLN A 118 8.68 -19.27 7.85
N GLY A 119 9.79 -18.97 7.16
CA GLY A 119 10.03 -19.38 5.80
C GLY A 119 8.98 -18.82 4.85
N GLY A 120 9.04 -19.31 3.62
CA GLY A 120 8.07 -18.98 2.60
C GLY A 120 8.42 -19.68 1.31
N SER A 121 7.51 -19.56 0.35
CA SER A 121 7.68 -20.07 -0.99
C SER A 121 7.39 -18.97 -1.99
N GLY A 122 8.01 -19.07 -3.15
CA GLY A 122 7.80 -18.14 -4.24
C GLY A 122 7.76 -18.83 -5.58
N GLN A 123 7.06 -18.21 -6.52
CA GLN A 123 6.97 -18.60 -7.92
C GLN A 123 7.77 -17.60 -8.75
N ILE A 124 8.73 -18.12 -9.51
CA ILE A 124 9.52 -17.34 -10.47
C ILE A 124 8.84 -17.46 -11.84
N SER A 125 8.74 -16.33 -12.53
CA SER A 125 8.18 -16.23 -13.87
C SER A 125 9.07 -15.34 -14.75
N ALA A 126 8.83 -15.30 -16.06
CA ALA A 126 9.54 -14.41 -16.98
C ALA A 126 9.34 -12.92 -16.66
N VAL A 127 8.27 -12.57 -15.94
CA VAL A 127 7.89 -11.19 -15.59
C VAL A 127 8.46 -10.79 -14.22
N GLY A 128 8.87 -11.75 -13.40
CA GLY A 128 9.44 -11.49 -12.07
C GLY A 128 9.18 -12.60 -11.05
N LEU A 129 9.21 -12.25 -9.76
CA LEU A 129 9.08 -13.18 -8.64
C LEU A 129 7.90 -12.78 -7.74
N LEU A 130 7.00 -13.72 -7.49
CA LEU A 130 5.99 -13.59 -6.45
C LEU A 130 6.36 -14.51 -5.29
N TRP A 131 6.65 -13.96 -4.13
CA TRP A 131 7.02 -14.71 -2.93
C TRP A 131 6.07 -14.38 -1.78
N GLN A 132 5.74 -15.36 -0.95
CA GLN A 132 4.92 -15.16 0.25
C GLN A 132 5.45 -15.97 1.43
N SER A 133 5.40 -15.38 2.62
CA SER A 133 5.74 -16.08 3.84
C SER A 133 4.68 -17.12 4.19
N ASN A 134 5.08 -18.20 4.84
CA ASN A 134 4.11 -19.14 5.38
C ASN A 134 3.38 -18.51 6.56
N ALA A 135 2.07 -18.76 6.68
CA ALA A 135 1.38 -18.48 7.92
C ALA A 135 1.96 -19.39 9.02
N PRO A 136 2.34 -18.88 10.20
CA PRO A 136 2.76 -19.74 11.30
C PRO A 136 1.62 -20.71 11.63
N VAL A 137 1.88 -22.00 11.44
CA VAL A 137 0.97 -23.06 11.88
C VAL A 137 1.10 -23.16 13.39
N VAL A 138 0.19 -22.51 14.12
CA VAL A 138 0.14 -22.61 15.57
C VAL A 138 -0.59 -23.90 15.94
N SER A 139 0.16 -24.99 16.11
CA SER A 139 -0.33 -26.18 16.81
C SER A 139 -0.40 -25.89 18.31
N GLY A 140 -1.59 -25.55 18.80
CA GLY A 140 -1.89 -25.50 20.24
C GLY A 140 -2.35 -24.14 20.74
N GLY A 141 -3.62 -23.81 20.52
CA GLY A 141 -4.49 -22.95 21.36
C GLY A 141 -4.11 -21.48 21.63
N GLN A 142 -2.85 -21.09 21.46
CA GLN A 142 -2.32 -19.78 21.80
C GLN A 142 -2.21 -18.98 20.51
N GLY A 143 -3.34 -18.39 20.09
CA GLY A 143 -3.50 -17.71 18.80
C GLY A 143 -2.47 -16.59 18.58
N ILE A 144 -1.28 -16.94 18.08
CA ILE A 144 -0.34 -15.99 17.52
C ILE A 144 -0.91 -15.59 16.18
N VAL A 145 -1.12 -14.30 16.02
CA VAL A 145 -1.72 -13.77 14.82
C VAL A 145 -0.74 -13.86 13.65
N SER A 146 -1.18 -14.49 12.56
CA SER A 146 -0.40 -14.82 11.37
C SER A 146 -0.55 -13.76 10.29
N ASP A 147 0.28 -12.74 10.29
CA ASP A 147 0.33 -11.80 9.15
C ASP A 147 1.25 -12.34 8.05
N ILE A 148 0.72 -12.46 6.83
CA ILE A 148 1.48 -12.95 5.67
C ILE A 148 2.24 -11.78 5.03
N LEU A 149 3.57 -11.91 4.92
CA LEU A 149 4.40 -11.00 4.13
C LEU A 149 4.41 -11.48 2.68
N LYS A 150 3.99 -10.61 1.77
CA LYS A 150 4.04 -10.81 0.32
C LYS A 150 5.15 -9.95 -0.26
N VAL A 151 5.95 -10.53 -1.14
CA VAL A 151 7.01 -9.85 -1.88
C VAL A 151 6.73 -10.05 -3.37
N ASP A 152 6.52 -8.95 -4.08
CA ASP A 152 6.29 -8.92 -5.52
C ASP A 152 7.48 -8.22 -6.18
N VAL A 153 8.18 -8.94 -7.03
CA VAL A 153 9.29 -8.44 -7.82
C VAL A 153 8.83 -8.30 -9.25
N SER A 154 8.83 -7.08 -9.77
CA SER A 154 8.49 -6.77 -11.15
C SER A 154 9.75 -6.34 -11.91
N LEU A 155 10.02 -7.00 -13.04
CA LEU A 155 11.14 -6.67 -13.92
C LEU A 155 10.69 -5.58 -14.93
N ALA A 156 11.31 -4.40 -14.87
CA ALA A 156 11.22 -3.41 -15.94
C ALA A 156 12.45 -3.49 -16.86
N GLN A 157 12.48 -2.67 -17.92
CA GLN A 157 13.56 -2.70 -18.92
C GLN A 157 14.94 -2.44 -18.30
N GLU A 158 15.05 -1.41 -17.45
CA GLU A 158 16.33 -0.97 -16.86
C GLU A 158 16.40 -1.09 -15.33
N SER A 159 15.26 -1.38 -14.69
CA SER A 159 15.16 -1.42 -13.23
C SER A 159 14.34 -2.62 -12.77
N THR A 160 14.60 -3.08 -11.55
CA THR A 160 13.74 -4.05 -10.89
C THR A 160 13.07 -3.40 -9.68
N LEU A 161 11.76 -3.56 -9.59
CA LEU A 161 10.99 -3.12 -8.43
C LEU A 161 10.71 -4.32 -7.54
N VAL A 162 11.00 -4.20 -6.25
CA VAL A 162 10.64 -5.16 -5.22
C VAL A 162 9.65 -4.48 -4.27
N ARG A 163 8.41 -4.98 -4.22
CA ARG A 163 7.36 -4.49 -3.34
C ARG A 163 7.13 -5.47 -2.19
N PHE A 164 7.12 -4.95 -0.98
CA PHE A 164 6.85 -5.66 0.26
C PHE A 164 5.48 -5.23 0.76
N THR A 165 4.53 -6.16 0.80
CA THR A 165 3.20 -5.92 1.34
C THR A 165 2.93 -6.86 2.49
N GLN A 166 2.51 -6.33 3.63
CA GLN A 166 2.04 -7.12 4.76
C GLN A 166 0.71 -6.56 5.26
N ASP A 167 -0.32 -7.40 5.25
CA ASP A 167 -1.60 -7.07 5.87
C ASP A 167 -1.53 -7.42 7.36
N MET A 168 -1.72 -6.42 8.22
CA MET A 168 -1.72 -6.53 9.68
C MET A 168 -3.14 -6.45 10.26
N GLY A 169 -4.17 -6.56 9.42
CA GLY A 169 -5.57 -6.53 9.84
C GLY A 169 -5.91 -7.66 10.80
N GLN A 170 -5.39 -8.87 10.55
CA GLN A 170 -5.57 -9.99 11.47
C GLN A 170 -4.90 -9.68 12.82
N SER A 171 -3.64 -9.23 12.82
CA SER A 171 -2.92 -8.87 14.06
C SER A 171 -3.62 -7.77 14.86
N ALA A 172 -4.14 -6.77 14.17
CA ALA A 172 -4.97 -5.74 14.79
C ALA A 172 -6.21 -6.37 15.45
N GLY A 173 -6.94 -7.23 14.72
CA GLY A 173 -8.11 -7.93 15.25
C GLY A 173 -7.79 -8.78 16.49
N GLY A 174 -6.68 -9.53 16.48
CA GLY A 174 -6.28 -10.35 17.61
C GLY A 174 -5.84 -9.53 18.84
N VAL A 175 -5.05 -8.48 18.65
CA VAL A 175 -4.59 -7.61 19.76
C VAL A 175 -5.75 -6.82 20.36
N PHE A 176 -6.53 -6.13 19.54
CA PHE A 176 -7.64 -5.32 20.02
C PHE A 176 -8.79 -6.21 20.52
N GLY A 177 -9.17 -7.25 19.78
CA GLY A 177 -10.22 -8.18 20.18
C GLY A 177 -9.87 -8.96 21.44
N GLY A 178 -8.62 -9.44 21.57
CA GLY A 178 -8.16 -10.18 22.74
C GLY A 178 -8.07 -9.30 23.99
N ILE A 179 -7.44 -8.12 23.90
CA ILE A 179 -7.22 -7.25 25.06
C ILE A 179 -8.51 -6.52 25.45
N ILE A 180 -9.21 -5.90 24.51
CA ILE A 180 -10.45 -5.17 24.81
C ILE A 180 -11.57 -6.15 25.15
N GLY A 181 -11.70 -7.27 24.43
CA GLY A 181 -12.71 -8.28 24.73
C GLY A 181 -12.45 -9.01 26.05
N GLY A 182 -11.22 -9.48 26.26
CA GLY A 182 -10.85 -10.24 27.46
C GLY A 182 -10.72 -9.35 28.71
N PHE A 183 -9.82 -8.38 28.69
CA PHE A 183 -9.55 -7.53 29.85
C PHE A 183 -10.60 -6.42 30.00
N GLY A 184 -10.88 -5.67 28.93
CA GLY A 184 -11.85 -4.58 28.97
C GLY A 184 -13.29 -5.07 29.21
N GLY A 185 -13.70 -6.10 28.47
CA GLY A 185 -15.03 -6.69 28.54
C GLY A 185 -15.17 -7.65 29.72
N GLY A 186 -14.38 -8.73 29.75
CA GLY A 186 -14.49 -9.75 30.79
C GLY A 186 -14.18 -9.24 32.19
N VAL A 187 -12.96 -8.73 32.41
CA VAL A 187 -12.53 -8.25 33.74
C VAL A 187 -13.23 -6.94 34.10
N GLY A 188 -13.29 -5.98 33.17
CA GLY A 188 -13.87 -4.67 33.42
C GLY A 188 -15.34 -4.74 33.85
N PHE A 189 -16.20 -5.42 33.08
CA PHE A 189 -17.61 -5.55 33.44
C PHE A 189 -17.82 -6.56 34.57
N GLY A 190 -17.10 -7.68 34.60
CA GLY A 190 -17.24 -8.69 35.64
C GLY A 190 -16.92 -8.16 37.03
N VAL A 191 -15.77 -7.48 37.17
CA VAL A 191 -15.36 -6.86 38.44
C VAL A 191 -16.19 -5.60 38.72
N GLY A 192 -16.39 -4.75 37.72
CA GLY A 192 -17.12 -3.49 37.91
C GLY A 192 -18.55 -3.70 38.43
N PHE A 193 -19.32 -4.61 37.82
CA PHE A 193 -20.67 -4.91 38.28
C PHE A 193 -20.69 -5.80 39.52
N GLY A 194 -19.87 -6.85 39.56
CA GLY A 194 -19.86 -7.80 40.68
C GLY A 194 -19.43 -7.14 41.98
N VAL A 195 -18.31 -6.41 41.96
CA VAL A 195 -17.74 -5.77 43.15
C VAL A 195 -18.42 -4.43 43.43
N GLY A 196 -18.73 -3.64 42.39
CA GLY A 196 -19.35 -2.33 42.55
C GLY A 196 -20.76 -2.37 43.12
N ILE A 197 -21.63 -3.24 42.59
CA ILE A 197 -23.02 -3.39 43.07
C ILE A 197 -23.06 -4.30 44.30
N GLY A 198 -22.31 -5.42 44.27
CA GLY A 198 -22.39 -6.44 45.31
C GLY A 198 -21.67 -6.08 46.62
N ALA A 199 -20.40 -5.66 46.52
CA ALA A 199 -19.56 -5.48 47.71
C ALA A 199 -19.50 -4.04 48.21
N LEU A 200 -19.37 -3.06 47.31
CA LEU A 200 -19.26 -1.64 47.69
C LEU A 200 -20.60 -0.90 47.72
N GLY A 201 -21.65 -1.42 47.08
CA GLY A 201 -22.93 -0.72 46.94
C GLY A 201 -22.83 0.65 46.25
N SER A 202 -21.76 0.89 45.48
CA SER A 202 -21.44 2.19 44.89
C SER A 202 -21.73 2.20 43.40
N ALA A 203 -22.81 2.88 43.02
CA ALA A 203 -23.17 3.07 41.62
C ALA A 203 -22.09 3.81 40.82
N LEU A 204 -21.38 4.74 41.45
CA LEU A 204 -20.29 5.47 40.81
C LEU A 204 -19.13 4.54 40.45
N PHE A 205 -18.73 3.66 41.37
CA PHE A 205 -17.66 2.69 41.10
C PHE A 205 -18.07 1.72 39.98
N ALA A 206 -19.30 1.22 40.03
CA ALA A 206 -19.84 0.32 39.00
C ALA A 206 -19.86 0.94 37.59
N ALA A 207 -19.99 2.27 37.48
CA ALA A 207 -19.97 2.97 36.20
C ALA A 207 -18.54 3.37 35.76
N VAL A 208 -17.73 3.92 36.67
CA VAL A 208 -16.40 4.43 36.34
C VAL A 208 -15.41 3.30 36.06
N PHE A 209 -15.49 2.19 36.80
CA PHE A 209 -14.51 1.12 36.68
C PHE A 209 -14.52 0.44 35.30
N PRO A 210 -15.67 0.00 34.74
CA PRO A 210 -15.69 -0.57 33.39
C PRO A 210 -15.22 0.42 32.32
N LEU A 211 -15.57 1.71 32.44
CA LEU A 211 -15.10 2.74 31.51
C LEU A 211 -13.57 2.91 31.59
N ALA A 212 -13.02 2.94 32.80
CA ALA A 212 -11.56 3.00 33.01
C ALA A 212 -10.86 1.74 32.49
N ALA A 213 -11.43 0.56 32.71
CA ALA A 213 -10.90 -0.71 32.19
C ALA A 213 -10.93 -0.76 30.65
N LEU A 214 -12.01 -0.29 30.02
CA LEU A 214 -12.11 -0.17 28.57
C LEU A 214 -11.09 0.83 28.01
N ALA A 215 -10.99 2.03 28.60
CA ALA A 215 -10.01 3.04 28.17
C ALA A 215 -8.57 2.52 28.34
N GLY A 216 -8.26 1.89 29.46
CA GLY A 216 -6.95 1.30 29.74
C GLY A 216 -6.62 0.14 28.80
N SER A 217 -7.56 -0.77 28.56
CA SER A 217 -7.37 -1.90 27.62
C SER A 217 -7.15 -1.43 26.19
N TYR A 218 -7.90 -0.41 25.73
CA TYR A 218 -7.69 0.20 24.42
C TYR A 218 -6.33 0.88 24.32
N GLY A 219 -5.90 1.62 25.34
CA GLY A 219 -4.57 2.23 25.40
C GLY A 219 -3.45 1.19 25.33
N LEU A 220 -3.58 0.08 26.07
CA LEU A 220 -2.64 -1.03 26.07
C LEU A 220 -2.59 -1.73 24.71
N ALA A 221 -3.75 -2.04 24.11
CA ALA A 221 -3.86 -2.64 22.79
C ALA A 221 -3.18 -1.77 21.73
N ARG A 222 -3.44 -0.45 21.77
CA ARG A 222 -2.81 0.53 20.88
C ARG A 222 -1.28 0.55 21.03
N TYR A 223 -0.78 0.51 22.27
CA TYR A 223 0.66 0.47 22.53
C TYR A 223 1.32 -0.80 21.97
N ILE A 224 0.73 -1.97 22.24
CA ILE A 224 1.24 -3.26 21.78
C ILE A 224 1.22 -3.32 20.23
N TYR A 225 0.11 -2.93 19.62
CA TYR A 225 -0.03 -2.93 18.16
C TYR A 225 1.01 -2.01 17.50
N ARG A 226 1.21 -0.79 18.03
CA ARG A 226 2.26 0.13 17.54
C ARG A 226 3.65 -0.49 17.64
N ARG A 227 3.96 -1.16 18.75
CA ARG A 227 5.26 -1.81 18.95
C ARG A 227 5.45 -2.97 17.97
N LEU A 228 4.41 -3.75 17.72
CA LEU A 228 4.41 -4.83 16.73
C LEU A 228 4.65 -4.29 15.32
N TYR A 229 3.93 -3.23 14.93
CA TYR A 229 4.10 -2.56 13.64
C TYR A 229 5.54 -2.06 13.45
N LEU A 230 6.11 -1.37 14.44
CA LEU A 230 7.49 -0.87 14.38
C LEU A 230 8.51 -2.01 14.27
N HIS A 231 8.28 -3.12 14.96
CA HIS A 231 9.14 -4.29 14.85
C HIS A 231 9.10 -4.87 13.43
N ARG A 232 7.91 -5.03 12.84
CA ARG A 232 7.74 -5.53 11.46
C ARG A 232 8.37 -4.60 10.42
N SER A 233 8.17 -3.29 10.58
CA SER A 233 8.78 -2.29 9.70
C SER A 233 10.30 -2.40 9.71
N ARG A 234 10.93 -2.53 10.89
CA ARG A 234 12.39 -2.71 10.99
C ARG A 234 12.87 -4.00 10.32
N THR A 235 12.12 -5.09 10.45
CA THR A 235 12.46 -6.35 9.77
C THR A 235 12.45 -6.19 8.26
N ILE A 236 11.45 -5.50 7.71
CA ILE A 236 11.37 -5.23 6.26
C ILE A 236 12.51 -4.31 5.82
N THR A 237 12.82 -3.27 6.58
CA THR A 237 13.99 -2.40 6.32
C THR A 237 15.29 -3.21 6.29
N ARG A 238 15.51 -4.10 7.27
CA ARG A 238 16.68 -4.99 7.30
C ARG A 238 16.75 -5.90 6.08
N ILE A 239 15.64 -6.53 5.70
CA ILE A 239 15.56 -7.40 4.52
C ILE A 239 15.92 -6.60 3.26
N LYS A 240 15.41 -5.37 3.13
CA LYS A 240 15.75 -4.49 2.00
C LYS A 240 17.23 -4.15 1.95
N GLU A 241 17.82 -3.77 3.08
CA GLU A 241 19.25 -3.46 3.17
C GLU A 241 20.09 -4.68 2.78
N GLU A 242 19.70 -5.88 3.22
CA GLU A 242 20.38 -7.12 2.86
C GLU A 242 20.26 -7.44 1.36
N ILE A 243 19.06 -7.31 0.78
CA ILE A 243 18.83 -7.49 -0.65
C ILE A 243 19.67 -6.50 -1.46
N GLN A 244 19.66 -5.23 -1.06
CA GLN A 244 20.44 -4.19 -1.72
C GLN A 244 21.95 -4.49 -1.63
N SER A 245 22.45 -4.83 -0.43
CA SER A 245 23.85 -5.15 -0.24
C SER A 245 24.31 -6.32 -1.11
N ARG A 246 23.55 -7.42 -1.16
CA ARG A 246 23.95 -8.61 -1.92
C ARG A 246 23.83 -8.43 -3.43
N LEU A 247 22.81 -7.70 -3.88
CA LEU A 247 22.60 -7.49 -5.31
C LEU A 247 23.46 -6.36 -5.88
N SER A 248 23.94 -5.43 -5.05
CA SER A 248 24.92 -4.41 -5.43
C SER A 248 26.37 -4.92 -5.43
N SER A 249 26.68 -5.97 -4.68
CA SER A 249 28.03 -6.57 -4.65
C SER A 249 28.29 -7.58 -5.76
N GLY A 250 27.30 -7.89 -6.61
CA GLY A 250 27.50 -8.78 -7.75
C GLY A 250 28.52 -8.19 -8.73
N PRO A 251 29.42 -9.01 -9.31
CA PRO A 251 30.37 -8.51 -10.30
C PRO A 251 29.60 -7.79 -11.41
N PRO A 252 30.07 -6.61 -11.86
CA PRO A 252 29.42 -5.89 -12.94
C PRO A 252 29.25 -6.88 -14.08
N THR A 253 27.99 -7.14 -14.45
CA THR A 253 27.66 -8.05 -15.53
C THR A 253 28.50 -7.59 -16.72
N GLU A 254 29.50 -8.38 -17.11
CA GLU A 254 30.26 -8.12 -18.32
C GLU A 254 29.20 -7.95 -19.41
N SER A 255 29.06 -6.72 -19.86
CA SER A 255 28.19 -6.31 -20.95
C SER A 255 28.55 -7.24 -22.10
N ASN A 256 27.77 -8.31 -22.24
CA ASN A 256 27.96 -9.40 -23.18
C ASN A 256 28.28 -8.77 -24.54
N GLY A 257 29.58 -8.81 -24.87
CA GLY A 257 30.11 -8.20 -26.07
C GLY A 257 29.36 -8.83 -27.21
N ARG A 258 28.47 -8.05 -27.83
CA ARG A 258 27.86 -8.43 -29.10
C ARG A 258 28.99 -8.95 -29.98
N PRO A 259 28.93 -10.19 -30.49
CA PRO A 259 29.88 -10.62 -31.49
C PRO A 259 29.78 -9.60 -32.62
N ARG A 260 30.87 -8.89 -32.90
CA ARG A 260 31.02 -8.14 -34.14
C ARG A 260 31.00 -9.18 -35.25
N ILE A 261 29.82 -9.41 -35.79
CA ILE A 261 29.67 -10.13 -37.06
C ILE A 261 30.16 -9.16 -38.14
N GLY A 262 31.29 -9.50 -38.77
CA GLY A 262 31.81 -8.91 -39.99
C GLY A 262 32.94 -7.90 -39.78
N GLN A 263 34.14 -8.18 -40.32
CA GLN A 263 34.39 -8.25 -41.77
C GLN A 263 35.30 -9.43 -42.10
#